data_AF-A0A956CQZ1-F1
#
_entry.id   AF-A0A956CQZ1-F1
#
_cell.length_a   1.000
_cell.length_b   1.000
_cell.length_c   1.000
_cell.angle_alpha   90.00
_cell.angle_beta   90.00
_cell.angle_gamma   90.00
#
_symmetry.space_group_name_H-M   'P 1'
#
loop_
_entity.id
_entity.type
_entity.pdbx_description
1 polymer ?
#
loop_
_entity_poly.entity_id
_entity_poly.type
_entity_poly.pdbx_seq_one_letter_code
_entity_poly.pdbx_strand_id
1 'polypeptide(L)'
;PSVIVETVHGRDDLEDADALRFRLARAVEFARPEHILLSTRGEAEGRRLVEAVVAAFGPRASSEPMTDLPPDVTELAGELWRLLPPAAQTEATEILTELGGDLDYGAMSMGLRCRAACAGLAACGRIGPSVRGLSADDESLANITITTEAEYIRACVDSKPLRSLLRFALSDEYLAAHSLTATYTP
;
A
#
# COMPACT_ATOMS: atom_id res chain seq x y z
N PRO A 1 10.97 -10.23 5.29
CA PRO A 1 11.04 -10.45 3.83
C PRO A 1 10.24 -9.34 3.11
N SER A 2 10.81 -8.72 2.06
CA SER A 2 10.17 -7.62 1.34
C SER A 2 8.97 -8.10 0.51
N VAL A 3 7.84 -7.41 0.60
CA VAL A 3 6.55 -7.74 -0.06
C VAL A 3 6.71 -7.99 -1.57
N ILE A 4 7.65 -7.30 -2.22
CA ILE A 4 7.92 -7.39 -3.66
C ILE A 4 8.41 -8.80 -4.07
N VAL A 5 9.24 -9.43 -3.23
CA VAL A 5 9.84 -10.74 -3.56
C VAL A 5 8.85 -11.89 -3.35
N GLU A 6 7.98 -11.77 -2.35
CA GLU A 6 6.95 -12.77 -2.04
C GLU A 6 5.82 -12.77 -3.07
N THR A 7 5.52 -11.62 -3.68
CA THR A 7 4.46 -11.50 -4.72
C THR A 7 4.80 -12.26 -6.02
N VAL A 8 6.08 -12.59 -6.27
CA VAL A 8 6.54 -13.21 -7.53
C VAL A 8 6.99 -14.66 -7.35
N HIS A 9 7.40 -15.07 -6.14
CA HIS A 9 7.89 -16.43 -5.88
C HIS A 9 6.88 -17.26 -5.08
N GLY A 10 6.00 -17.97 -5.78
CA GLY A 10 5.32 -19.13 -5.19
C GLY A 10 3.92 -19.40 -5.73
N ARG A 11 3.72 -20.67 -6.13
CA ARG A 11 2.50 -21.38 -6.55
C ARG A 11 2.24 -21.41 -8.05
N ASP A 12 1.72 -22.55 -8.51
CA ASP A 12 1.43 -23.02 -9.89
C ASP A 12 0.54 -22.08 -10.76
N ASP A 13 0.46 -20.79 -10.44
CA ASP A 13 -0.50 -19.84 -10.99
C ASP A 13 -0.02 -19.16 -12.30
N LEU A 14 1.13 -19.57 -12.85
CA LEU A 14 1.59 -19.09 -14.16
C LEU A 14 0.66 -19.54 -15.31
N GLU A 15 -0.25 -20.46 -15.06
CA GLU A 15 -1.25 -20.90 -16.04
C GLU A 15 -2.44 -19.92 -16.19
N ASP A 16 -2.74 -19.08 -15.19
CA ASP A 16 -3.79 -18.04 -15.29
C ASP A 16 -3.16 -16.69 -15.65
N ALA A 17 -3.09 -16.40 -16.95
CA ALA A 17 -2.54 -15.15 -17.49
C ALA A 17 -3.20 -13.89 -16.90
N ASP A 18 -4.48 -13.95 -16.51
CA ASP A 18 -5.19 -12.83 -15.90
C ASP A 18 -4.74 -12.62 -14.45
N ALA A 19 -4.59 -13.71 -13.68
CA ALA A 19 -4.03 -13.64 -12.33
C ALA A 19 -2.56 -13.13 -12.34
N LEU A 20 -1.77 -13.54 -13.33
CA LEU A 20 -0.41 -13.03 -13.51
C LEU A 20 -0.38 -11.53 -13.81
N ARG A 21 -1.23 -11.04 -14.72
CA ARG A 21 -1.37 -9.59 -15.00
C ARG A 21 -1.71 -8.81 -13.74
N PHE A 22 -2.63 -9.32 -12.94
CA PHE A 22 -3.00 -8.74 -11.66
C PHE A 22 -1.79 -8.63 -10.70
N ARG A 23 -1.09 -9.75 -10.45
CA ARG A 23 0.05 -9.79 -9.53
C ARG A 23 1.22 -8.92 -10.02
N LEU A 24 1.49 -8.93 -11.33
CA LEU A 24 2.52 -8.09 -11.93
C LEU A 24 2.22 -6.60 -11.75
N ALA A 25 1.01 -6.17 -12.05
CA ALA A 25 0.62 -4.76 -11.89
C ALA A 25 0.69 -4.31 -10.42
N ARG A 26 0.34 -5.19 -9.47
CA ARG A 26 0.56 -4.94 -8.04
C ARG A 26 2.04 -4.77 -7.70
N ALA A 27 2.89 -5.67 -8.18
CA ALA A 27 4.32 -5.60 -7.95
C ALA A 27 4.92 -4.30 -8.51
N VAL A 28 4.47 -3.87 -9.70
CA VAL A 28 4.85 -2.58 -10.29
C VAL A 28 4.38 -1.41 -9.41
N GLU A 29 3.15 -1.41 -8.94
CA GLU A 29 2.64 -0.35 -8.05
C GLU A 29 3.43 -0.28 -6.73
N PHE A 30 3.82 -1.42 -6.16
CA PHE A 30 4.70 -1.48 -4.99
C PHE A 30 6.12 -0.99 -5.27
N ALA A 31 6.61 -1.16 -6.51
CA ALA A 31 7.96 -0.77 -6.92
C ALA A 31 8.07 0.71 -7.32
N ARG A 32 6.96 1.46 -7.34
CA ARG A 32 6.99 2.90 -7.64
C ARG A 32 7.89 3.66 -6.66
N PRO A 33 8.64 4.68 -7.11
CA PRO A 33 9.51 5.45 -6.22
C PRO A 33 8.80 6.01 -4.99
N GLU A 34 7.57 6.51 -5.14
CA GLU A 34 6.77 7.02 -4.02
C GLU A 34 6.41 5.96 -2.96
N HIS A 35 6.47 4.67 -3.31
CA HIS A 35 6.00 3.56 -2.47
C HIS A 35 7.13 2.65 -1.98
N ILE A 36 8.33 2.74 -2.58
CA ILE A 36 9.39 1.76 -2.38
C ILE A 36 9.82 1.64 -0.91
N LEU A 37 9.84 2.76 -0.18
CA LEU A 37 10.22 2.77 1.25
C LEU A 37 9.17 2.05 2.12
N LEU A 38 7.89 2.15 1.78
CA LEU A 38 6.81 1.46 2.48
C LEU A 38 6.70 -0.02 2.06
N SER A 39 7.01 -0.35 0.80
CA SER A 39 6.80 -1.69 0.25
C SER A 39 7.95 -2.67 0.51
N THR A 40 9.15 -2.17 0.73
CA THR A 40 10.36 -3.01 0.90
C THR A 40 10.72 -3.31 2.35
N ARG A 41 10.14 -2.57 3.31
CA ARG A 41 10.46 -2.68 4.73
C ARG A 41 9.50 -3.63 5.45
N GLY A 42 10.03 -4.35 6.43
CA GLY A 42 9.20 -5.06 7.40
C GLY A 42 8.46 -4.07 8.31
N GLU A 43 7.38 -4.52 8.96
CA GLU A 43 6.54 -3.63 9.79
C GLU A 43 7.31 -2.86 10.86
N ALA A 44 8.20 -3.53 11.60
CA ALA A 44 9.02 -2.88 12.62
C ALA A 44 9.98 -1.82 12.04
N GLU A 45 10.61 -2.10 10.91
CA GLU A 45 11.49 -1.14 10.23
C GLU A 45 10.72 0.04 9.66
N GLY A 46 9.56 -0.22 9.07
CA GLY A 46 8.70 0.81 8.51
C GLY A 46 8.15 1.76 9.57
N ARG A 47 7.70 1.24 10.72
CA ARG A 47 7.29 2.08 11.87
C ARG A 47 8.42 2.97 12.36
N ARG A 48 9.61 2.40 12.59
CA ARG A 48 10.80 3.19 12.99
C ARG A 48 11.14 4.29 12.00
N LEU A 49 11.05 4.01 10.69
CA LEU A 49 11.30 5.02 9.67
C LEU A 49 10.28 6.16 9.74
N VAL A 50 8.99 5.83 9.90
CA VAL A 50 7.93 6.84 10.03
C VAL A 50 8.11 7.68 11.29
N GLU A 51 8.40 7.05 12.43
CA GLU A 51 8.73 7.73 13.69
C GLU A 51 9.94 8.66 13.53
N ALA A 52 10.99 8.21 12.85
CA ALA A 52 12.18 9.03 12.59
C ALA A 52 11.89 10.22 11.65
N VAL A 53 11.02 10.05 10.64
CA VAL A 53 10.58 11.14 9.76
C VAL A 53 9.79 12.19 10.56
N VAL A 54 8.85 11.75 11.41
CA VAL A 54 8.09 12.65 12.29
C VAL A 54 9.01 13.33 13.30
N ALA A 55 9.98 12.63 13.88
CA ALA A 55 10.94 13.21 14.80
C ALA A 55 11.88 14.23 14.14
N ALA A 56 12.26 14.00 12.88
CA ALA A 56 13.15 14.89 12.13
C ALA A 56 12.44 16.16 11.68
N PHE A 57 11.24 16.02 11.12
CA PHE A 57 10.58 17.08 10.34
C PHE A 57 9.21 17.48 10.89
N GLY A 58 8.62 16.71 11.80
CA GLY A 58 7.30 16.97 12.36
C GLY A 58 7.24 18.22 13.24
N PRO A 59 6.02 18.69 13.56
CA PRO A 59 5.82 19.87 14.38
C PRO A 59 6.43 19.65 15.76
N ARG A 60 7.43 20.48 16.11
CA ARG A 60 7.99 20.48 17.46
C ARG A 60 6.96 21.12 18.39
N ALA A 61 6.18 20.30 19.10
CA ALA A 61 5.48 20.78 20.27
C ALA A 61 6.54 21.42 21.18
N SER A 62 6.41 22.71 21.45
CA SER A 62 7.44 23.58 22.04
C SER A 62 7.83 23.24 23.49
N SER A 63 7.59 22.02 23.96
CA SER A 63 7.74 21.61 25.35
C SER A 63 8.17 20.15 25.56
N GLU A 64 8.13 19.28 24.54
CA GLU A 64 8.48 17.86 24.73
C GLU A 64 9.92 17.60 24.24
N PRO A 65 10.82 17.18 25.14
CA PRO A 65 12.15 16.77 24.73
C PRO A 65 12.05 15.54 23.81
N MET A 66 12.87 15.50 22.75
CA MET A 66 13.16 14.28 21.95
C MET A 66 13.68 13.08 22.79
N THR A 67 13.79 13.23 24.11
CA THR A 67 14.42 12.30 25.04
C THR A 67 13.63 11.01 25.27
N ASP A 68 12.35 10.97 24.91
CA ASP A 68 11.51 9.76 25.09
C ASP A 68 11.52 8.81 23.87
N LEU A 69 12.23 9.17 22.80
CA LEU A 69 12.36 8.31 21.63
C LEU A 69 13.48 7.28 21.81
N PRO A 70 13.34 6.07 21.23
CA PRO A 70 14.42 5.10 21.15
C PRO A 70 15.71 5.72 20.54
N PRO A 71 16.91 5.32 21.00
CA PRO A 71 18.17 5.88 20.50
C PRO A 71 18.35 5.70 18.98
N ASP A 72 17.92 4.57 18.43
CA ASP A 72 17.99 4.25 17.00
C ASP A 72 17.08 5.16 16.16
N VAL A 73 15.89 5.51 16.66
CA VAL A 73 14.98 6.47 16.01
C VAL A 73 15.58 7.87 16.02
N THR A 74 16.19 8.28 17.14
CA THR A 74 16.83 9.59 17.29
C THR A 74 18.02 9.75 16.35
N GLU A 75 18.85 8.71 16.24
CA GLU A 75 19.99 8.68 15.31
C GLU A 75 19.52 8.79 13.87
N LEU A 76 18.54 7.96 13.47
CA LEU A 76 17.97 7.97 12.12
C LEU A 76 17.35 9.32 11.77
N ALA A 77 16.62 9.95 12.69
CA ALA A 77 16.05 11.28 12.50
C ALA A 77 17.15 12.34 12.22
N GLY A 78 18.25 12.29 13.00
CA GLY A 78 19.40 13.16 12.80
C GLY A 78 20.13 12.93 11.47
N GLU A 79 20.17 11.69 10.98
CA GLU A 79 20.67 11.37 9.64
C GLU A 79 19.76 11.93 8.54
N LEU A 80 18.44 11.68 8.62
CA LEU A 80 17.47 12.18 7.66
C LEU A 80 17.55 13.70 7.50
N TRP A 81 17.60 14.43 8.61
CA TRP A 81 17.75 15.88 8.59
C TRP A 81 19.03 16.31 7.86
N ARG A 82 20.17 15.66 8.15
CA ARG A 82 21.47 16.01 7.54
C ARG A 82 21.56 15.66 6.05
N LEU A 83 20.83 14.66 5.59
CA LEU A 83 20.86 14.19 4.20
C LEU A 83 20.05 15.07 3.25
N LEU A 84 18.97 15.69 3.72
CA LEU A 84 18.13 16.53 2.88
C LEU A 84 18.74 17.93 2.70
N PRO A 85 18.70 18.51 1.48
CA PRO A 85 19.00 19.92 1.27
C PRO A 85 18.05 20.82 2.08
N PRO A 86 18.47 22.04 2.50
CA PRO A 86 17.64 22.92 3.33
C PRO A 86 16.24 23.20 2.78
N ALA A 87 16.10 23.37 1.46
CA ALA A 87 14.79 23.58 0.83
C ALA A 87 13.85 22.39 1.03
N ALA A 88 14.36 21.16 0.91
CA ALA A 88 13.59 19.94 1.12
C ALA A 88 13.26 19.71 2.61
N GLN A 89 14.12 20.16 3.54
CA GLN A 89 13.82 20.15 4.98
C GLN A 89 12.63 21.05 5.28
N THR A 90 12.61 22.28 4.75
CA THR A 90 11.51 23.22 4.91
C THR A 90 10.20 22.65 4.35
N GLU A 91 10.23 22.16 3.10
CA GLU A 91 9.05 21.55 2.46
C GLU A 91 8.51 20.36 3.27
N ALA A 92 9.40 19.45 3.72
CA ALA A 92 9.00 18.32 4.54
C ALA A 92 8.36 18.75 5.87
N THR A 93 8.92 19.78 6.53
CA THR A 93 8.36 20.32 7.77
C THR A 93 7.01 20.99 7.55
N GLU A 94 6.84 21.74 6.46
CA GLU A 94 5.56 22.35 6.10
C GLU A 94 4.48 21.27 5.88
N ILE A 95 4.77 20.27 5.05
CA ILE A 95 3.84 19.15 4.78
C ILE A 95 3.45 18.43 6.08
N LEU A 96 4.42 18.09 6.94
CA LEU A 96 4.13 17.39 8.19
C LEU A 96 3.39 18.27 9.20
N THR A 97 3.62 19.57 9.18
CA THR A 97 2.85 20.51 10.02
C THR A 97 1.40 20.58 9.56
N GLU A 98 1.15 20.62 8.24
CA GLU A 98 -0.21 20.59 7.66
C GLU A 98 -0.93 19.28 7.97
N LEU A 99 -0.20 18.15 7.98
CA LEU A 99 -0.71 16.84 8.36
C LEU A 99 -0.86 16.66 9.88
N GLY A 100 -0.44 17.64 10.69
CA GLY A 100 -0.48 17.57 12.15
C GLY A 100 0.53 16.63 12.79
N GLY A 101 1.53 16.15 12.03
CA GLY A 101 2.55 15.20 12.50
C GLY A 101 2.05 13.77 12.71
N ASP A 102 0.78 13.48 12.41
CA ASP A 102 0.17 12.17 12.63
C ASP A 102 0.36 11.27 11.40
N LEU A 103 1.51 10.60 11.34
CA LEU A 103 1.78 9.57 10.35
C LEU A 103 1.69 8.17 10.99
N ASP A 104 0.68 7.40 10.58
CA ASP A 104 0.56 5.99 10.95
C ASP A 104 1.07 5.07 9.84
N TYR A 105 2.15 4.32 10.13
CA TYR A 105 2.68 3.32 9.21
C TYR A 105 1.63 2.28 8.82
N GLY A 106 0.78 1.85 9.76
CA GLY A 106 -0.25 0.84 9.51
C GLY A 106 -1.25 1.30 8.44
N ALA A 107 -1.77 2.52 8.59
CA ALA A 107 -2.68 3.15 7.66
C ALA A 107 -2.03 3.38 6.29
N MET A 108 -0.79 3.88 6.25
CA MET A 108 -0.06 4.09 5.00
C MET A 108 0.21 2.78 4.25
N SER A 109 0.74 1.76 4.94
CA SER A 109 1.01 0.44 4.38
C SER A 109 -0.28 -0.21 3.86
N MET A 110 -1.37 -0.10 4.61
CA MET A 110 -2.68 -0.59 4.18
C MET A 110 -3.23 0.19 2.98
N GLY A 111 -3.09 1.53 2.96
CA GLY A 111 -3.47 2.37 1.84
C GLY A 111 -2.74 1.99 0.55
N LEU A 112 -1.44 1.67 0.65
CA LEU A 112 -0.65 1.16 -0.45
C LEU A 112 -1.14 -0.22 -0.94
N ARG A 113 -1.47 -1.14 -0.03
CA ARG A 113 -2.06 -2.44 -0.41
C ARG A 113 -3.40 -2.27 -1.15
N CYS A 114 -4.25 -1.35 -0.71
CA CYS A 114 -5.50 -1.02 -1.39
C CYS A 114 -5.26 -0.43 -2.79
N ARG A 115 -4.31 0.50 -2.93
CA ARG A 115 -3.91 1.08 -4.22
C ARG A 115 -3.39 0.03 -5.19
N ALA A 116 -2.49 -0.83 -4.72
CA ALA A 116 -1.96 -1.94 -5.50
C ALA A 116 -3.10 -2.86 -5.98
N ALA A 117 -4.05 -3.23 -5.11
CA ALA A 117 -5.19 -4.07 -5.51
C ALA A 117 -6.02 -3.43 -6.64
N CYS A 118 -6.28 -2.12 -6.58
CA CYS A 118 -6.96 -1.39 -7.65
C CYS A 118 -6.15 -1.33 -8.95
N ALA A 119 -4.83 -1.09 -8.87
CA ALA A 119 -3.94 -1.11 -10.03
C ALA A 119 -3.89 -2.51 -10.69
N GLY A 120 -3.88 -3.56 -9.88
CA GLY A 120 -4.01 -4.94 -10.31
C GLY A 120 -5.30 -5.17 -11.10
N LEU A 121 -6.44 -4.74 -10.56
CA LEU A 121 -7.73 -4.85 -11.25
C LEU A 121 -7.74 -4.06 -12.56
N ALA A 122 -7.21 -2.83 -12.57
CA ALA A 122 -7.15 -2.00 -13.77
C ALA A 122 -6.34 -2.66 -14.90
N ALA A 123 -5.23 -3.32 -14.56
CA ALA A 123 -4.39 -4.02 -15.54
C ALA A 123 -4.98 -5.37 -15.99
N CYS A 124 -5.63 -6.11 -15.08
CA CYS A 124 -6.25 -7.39 -15.39
C CYS A 124 -7.57 -7.23 -16.17
N GLY A 125 -8.35 -6.18 -15.87
CA GLY A 125 -9.65 -5.91 -16.48
C GLY A 125 -10.77 -6.88 -16.09
N ARG A 126 -10.50 -7.88 -15.23
CA ARG A 126 -11.47 -8.90 -14.83
C ARG A 126 -11.50 -9.06 -13.32
N ILE A 127 -12.69 -8.91 -12.74
CA ILE A 127 -12.90 -8.95 -11.29
C ILE A 127 -12.56 -10.34 -10.72
N GLY A 128 -13.08 -11.42 -11.30
CA GLY A 128 -12.90 -12.78 -10.79
C GLY A 128 -11.42 -13.19 -10.63
N PRO A 129 -10.60 -13.12 -11.69
CA PRO A 129 -9.15 -13.38 -11.59
C PRO A 129 -8.43 -12.43 -10.63
N SER A 130 -8.82 -11.15 -10.58
CA SER A 130 -8.22 -10.18 -9.65
C SER A 130 -8.50 -10.53 -8.19
N VAL A 131 -9.72 -10.97 -7.86
CA VAL A 131 -10.06 -11.44 -6.51
C VAL A 131 -9.27 -12.70 -6.16
N ARG A 132 -9.16 -13.67 -7.08
CA ARG A 132 -8.33 -14.88 -6.85
C ARG A 132 -6.86 -14.54 -6.62
N GLY A 133 -6.29 -13.67 -7.46
CA GLY A 133 -4.91 -13.19 -7.30
C GLY A 133 -4.71 -12.45 -5.97
N LEU A 134 -5.70 -11.65 -5.54
CA LEU A 134 -5.64 -10.99 -4.23
C LEU A 134 -5.69 -12.00 -3.09
N SER A 135 -6.59 -12.98 -3.14
CA SER A 135 -6.71 -14.04 -2.13
C SER A 135 -5.46 -14.90 -1.99
N ALA A 136 -4.68 -15.06 -3.06
CA ALA A 136 -3.40 -15.78 -3.00
C ALA A 136 -2.32 -15.03 -2.21
N ASP A 137 -2.40 -13.70 -2.17
CA ASP A 137 -1.39 -12.80 -1.59
C ASP A 137 -1.83 -12.15 -0.26
N ASP A 138 -3.12 -12.22 0.09
CA ASP A 138 -3.69 -11.61 1.29
C ASP A 138 -4.07 -12.69 2.30
N GLU A 139 -3.25 -12.84 3.34
CA GLU A 139 -3.48 -13.83 4.42
C GLU A 139 -4.82 -13.65 5.12
N SER A 140 -5.38 -12.44 5.18
CA SER A 140 -6.71 -12.21 5.77
C SER A 140 -7.83 -12.89 4.97
N LEU A 141 -7.56 -13.23 3.70
CA LEU A 141 -8.45 -13.98 2.83
C LEU A 141 -8.09 -15.47 2.77
N ALA A 142 -7.00 -15.89 3.41
CA ALA A 142 -6.63 -17.29 3.46
C ALA A 142 -7.75 -18.09 4.14
N ASN A 143 -8.24 -19.12 3.44
CA ASN A 143 -9.34 -20.00 3.87
C ASN A 143 -10.75 -19.40 3.83
N ILE A 144 -10.95 -18.20 3.26
CA ILE A 144 -12.31 -17.72 2.99
C ILE A 144 -12.73 -18.15 1.58
N THR A 145 -13.61 -19.15 1.52
CA THR A 145 -14.36 -19.46 0.30
C THR A 145 -15.60 -18.56 0.28
N ILE A 146 -15.68 -17.64 -0.68
CA ILE A 146 -16.83 -16.74 -0.80
C ILE A 146 -17.93 -17.46 -1.59
N THR A 147 -18.79 -18.22 -0.92
CA THR A 147 -19.92 -18.94 -1.55
C THR A 147 -21.28 -18.38 -1.16
N THR A 148 -21.33 -17.64 -0.05
CA THR A 148 -22.54 -17.04 0.50
C THR A 148 -22.37 -15.53 0.71
N GLU A 149 -23.49 -14.82 0.84
CA GLU A 149 -23.49 -13.38 1.15
C GLU A 149 -22.84 -13.08 2.50
N ALA A 150 -23.07 -13.92 3.53
CA ALA A 150 -22.46 -13.74 4.84
C ALA A 150 -20.93 -13.87 4.79
N GLU A 151 -20.40 -14.81 4.00
CA GLU A 151 -18.96 -14.96 3.77
C GLU A 151 -18.38 -13.79 2.98
N TYR A 152 -19.10 -13.27 2.00
CA TYR A 152 -18.72 -12.07 1.26
C TYR A 152 -18.61 -10.85 2.19
N ILE A 153 -19.61 -10.63 3.04
CA ILE A 153 -19.61 -9.52 4.01
C ILE A 153 -18.40 -9.67 4.96
N ARG A 154 -18.17 -10.87 5.49
CA ARG A 154 -17.01 -11.14 6.36
C ARG A 154 -15.69 -10.86 5.63
N ALA A 155 -15.50 -11.37 4.42
CA ALA A 155 -14.31 -11.11 3.61
C ALA A 155 -14.07 -9.60 3.39
N CYS A 156 -15.14 -8.85 3.13
CA CYS A 156 -15.06 -7.40 2.96
C CYS A 156 -14.73 -6.66 4.26
N VAL A 157 -15.12 -7.19 5.43
CA VAL A 157 -14.75 -6.62 6.73
C VAL A 157 -13.27 -6.87 7.01
N ASP A 158 -12.82 -8.11 6.81
CA ASP A 158 -11.50 -8.59 7.19
C ASP A 158 -10.40 -8.06 6.25
N SER A 159 -10.67 -7.93 4.95
CA SER A 159 -9.72 -7.43 3.95
C SER A 159 -10.11 -6.04 3.43
N LYS A 160 -9.41 -5.00 3.91
CA LYS A 160 -9.53 -3.64 3.32
C LYS A 160 -9.11 -3.58 1.84
N PRO A 161 -8.07 -4.31 1.38
CA PRO A 161 -7.74 -4.38 -0.04
C PRO A 161 -8.87 -4.94 -0.90
N LEU A 162 -9.53 -6.02 -0.46
CA LEU A 162 -10.69 -6.58 -1.18
C LEU A 162 -11.82 -5.57 -1.28
N ARG A 163 -12.17 -4.93 -0.17
CA ARG A 163 -13.21 -3.88 -0.16
C ARG A 163 -12.88 -2.72 -1.08
N SER A 164 -11.61 -2.31 -1.14
CA SER A 164 -11.15 -1.22 -2.01
C SER A 164 -11.21 -1.62 -3.49
N LEU A 165 -10.77 -2.84 -3.81
CA LEU A 165 -10.85 -3.41 -5.16
C LEU A 165 -12.30 -3.46 -5.65
N LEU A 166 -13.22 -3.98 -4.83
CA LEU A 166 -14.64 -4.09 -5.20
C LEU A 166 -15.30 -2.72 -5.35
N ARG A 167 -15.00 -1.78 -4.43
CA ARG A 167 -15.48 -0.40 -4.57
C ARG A 167 -14.97 0.25 -5.86
N PHE A 168 -13.71 0.01 -6.22
CA PHE A 168 -13.13 0.52 -7.46
C PHE A 168 -13.75 -0.14 -8.71
N ALA A 169 -14.00 -1.46 -8.67
CA ALA A 169 -14.66 -2.18 -9.75
C ALA A 169 -16.07 -1.64 -10.08
N LEU A 170 -16.72 -1.03 -9.09
CA LEU A 170 -18.04 -0.44 -9.18
C LEU A 170 -18.02 1.09 -9.35
N SER A 171 -16.84 1.71 -9.48
CA SER A 171 -16.74 3.16 -9.64
C SER A 171 -17.05 3.58 -11.09
N ASP A 172 -17.64 4.76 -11.25
CA ASP A 172 -17.98 5.30 -12.57
C ASP A 172 -16.75 5.45 -13.46
N GLU A 173 -15.61 5.82 -12.89
CA GLU A 173 -14.34 5.97 -13.62
C GLU A 173 -13.86 4.64 -14.18
N TYR A 174 -13.92 3.57 -13.39
CA TYR A 174 -13.53 2.23 -13.84
C TYR A 174 -14.50 1.72 -14.91
N LEU A 175 -15.80 1.85 -14.69
CA LEU A 175 -16.83 1.41 -15.65
C LEU A 175 -16.74 2.18 -16.97
N ALA A 176 -16.50 3.49 -16.92
CA ALA A 176 -16.27 4.31 -18.10
C ALA A 176 -15.02 3.86 -18.86
N ALA A 177 -13.89 3.71 -18.17
CA ALA A 177 -12.64 3.25 -18.79
C ALA A 177 -12.79 1.85 -19.43
N HIS A 178 -13.48 0.94 -18.74
CA HIS A 178 -13.68 -0.42 -19.23
C HIS A 178 -14.65 -0.51 -20.42
N SER A 179 -15.68 0.36 -20.46
CA SER A 179 -16.61 0.43 -21.58
C SER A 179 -15.94 0.89 -22.89
N LEU A 180 -14.93 1.77 -22.78
CA LEU A 180 -14.13 2.19 -23.92
C LEU A 180 -13.35 0.99 -24.49
N THR A 181 -12.72 0.18 -23.65
CA THR A 181 -11.95 -0.99 -24.08
C THR A 181 -12.83 -2.04 -24.77
N ALA A 182 -14.06 -2.26 -24.27
CA ALA A 182 -15.01 -3.18 -24.90
C ALA A 182 -15.41 -2.75 -26.32
N THR A 183 -15.46 -1.43 -26.56
CA THR A 183 -15.85 -0.84 -27.85
C THR A 183 -14.74 -0.93 -28.91
N TYR A 184 -13.48 -1.16 -28.50
CA TYR A 184 -12.30 -1.24 -29.38
C TYR A 184 -11.81 -2.66 -29.66
N THR A 185 -12.63 -3.68 -29.42
CA THR A 185 -12.30 -5.07 -29.79
C THR A 185 -12.62 -5.27 -31.28
N PRO A 186 -11.63 -5.52 -32.16
CA PRO A 186 -11.86 -5.76 -33.59
C PRO A 186 -12.60 -7.08 -33.88
#